data_AF-A0AA42YH48-F1
#
_entry.id   AF-A0AA42YH48-F1
#
_cell.length_a   1.000
_cell.length_b   1.000
_cell.length_c   1.000
_cell.angle_alpha   90.00
_cell.angle_beta   90.00
_cell.angle_gamma   90.00
#
_symmetry.space_group_name_H-M   'P 1'
#
loop_
_entity.id
_entity.type
_entity.pdbx_description
1 polymer ?
#
loop_
_entity_poly.entity_id
_entity_poly.type
_entity_poly.pdbx_seq_one_letter_code
_entity_poly.pdbx_strand_id
1 'polypeptide(L)'
;MATMHDDQHHLTASELASVLLKILGIYWIVSAVLMVPNVLALRSMTGEQYDGVPGSETVFTTQLLTAVFVFGVGASLLLATRSVVRALFSGPREPAPPIGSSSLQAVGFSLIGVWLLAYALPTLASNGVVLLALSKGGRELERAGYLEANWTSLLPPFFEAAIGLWLLLGARRLSAAWHGRGSGEGDDATS
;
A
#
# COMPACT_ATOMS: atom_id res chain seq x y z
N MET A 1 -16.69 49.82 1.90
CA MET A 1 -16.51 48.95 0.73
C MET A 1 -15.39 47.98 1.09
N ALA A 2 -15.75 46.83 1.66
CA ALA A 2 -14.80 45.86 2.19
C ALA A 2 -14.39 44.92 1.05
N THR A 3 -13.13 44.95 0.67
CA THR A 3 -12.54 43.99 -0.27
C THR A 3 -12.49 42.65 0.44
N MET A 4 -13.43 41.77 0.11
CA MET A 4 -13.43 40.37 0.50
C MET A 4 -12.22 39.72 -0.16
N HIS A 5 -11.13 39.62 0.60
CA HIS A 5 -9.92 38.90 0.20
C HIS A 5 -10.29 37.42 0.20
N ASP A 6 -10.53 36.88 -1.00
CA ASP A 6 -10.71 35.45 -1.21
C ASP A 6 -9.33 34.81 -0.97
N ASP A 7 -9.04 34.52 0.30
CA ASP A 7 -7.89 33.70 0.71
C ASP A 7 -8.13 32.28 0.18
N GLN A 8 -7.90 32.11 -1.11
CA GLN A 8 -7.83 30.81 -1.73
C GLN A 8 -6.61 30.11 -1.13
N HIS A 9 -6.85 29.34 -0.08
CA HIS A 9 -5.90 28.42 0.51
C HIS A 9 -5.50 27.40 -0.57
N HIS A 10 -4.49 27.75 -1.36
CA HIS A 10 -3.87 26.85 -2.31
C HIS A 10 -3.18 25.75 -1.52
N LEU A 11 -3.82 24.58 -1.46
CA LEU A 11 -3.25 23.37 -0.89
C LEU A 11 -1.94 23.06 -1.59
N THR A 12 -0.84 23.13 -0.84
CA THR A 12 0.49 22.84 -1.37
C THR A 12 0.67 21.33 -1.54
N ALA A 13 1.51 20.91 -2.51
CA ALA A 13 1.78 19.50 -2.75
C ALA A 13 2.37 18.81 -1.51
N SER A 14 3.13 19.55 -0.70
CA SER A 14 3.66 19.11 0.59
C SER A 14 2.59 18.88 1.64
N GLU A 15 1.55 19.72 1.70
CA GLU A 15 0.43 19.53 2.62
C GLU A 15 -0.39 18.31 2.22
N LEU A 16 -0.67 18.16 0.92
CA LEU A 16 -1.35 16.99 0.39
C LEU A 16 -0.57 15.70 0.72
N ALA A 17 0.74 15.66 0.42
CA ALA A 17 1.60 14.52 0.74
C ALA A 17 1.62 14.21 2.25
N SER A 18 1.63 15.23 3.10
CA SER A 18 1.58 15.09 4.56
C SER A 18 0.26 14.47 5.03
N VAL A 19 -0.87 14.95 4.51
CA VAL A 19 -2.20 14.39 4.83
C VAL A 19 -2.27 12.92 4.39
N LEU A 20 -1.76 12.61 3.20
CA LEU A 20 -1.77 11.26 2.65
C LEU A 20 -0.89 10.30 3.43
N LEU A 21 0.32 10.71 3.82
CA LEU A 21 1.18 9.89 4.67
C LEU A 21 0.50 9.58 6.01
N LYS A 22 -0.24 10.54 6.57
CA LYS A 22 -0.99 10.33 7.81
C LYS A 22 -2.15 9.36 7.63
N ILE A 23 -2.93 9.50 6.55
CA ILE A 23 -4.02 8.55 6.25
C ILE A 23 -3.46 7.14 6.08
N LEU A 24 -2.33 7.00 5.36
CA LEU A 24 -1.68 5.72 5.19
C LEU A 24 -1.19 5.15 6.53
N GLY A 25 -0.53 5.96 7.37
CA GLY A 25 -0.10 5.53 8.70
C GLY A 25 -1.26 5.08 9.60
N ILE A 26 -2.37 5.81 9.60
CA ILE A 26 -3.60 5.44 10.33
C ILE A 26 -4.16 4.13 9.80
N TYR A 27 -4.26 3.97 8.49
CA TYR A 27 -4.74 2.74 7.85
C TYR A 27 -3.92 1.53 8.31
N TRP A 28 -2.59 1.62 8.31
CA TRP A 28 -1.71 0.54 8.77
C TRP A 28 -1.90 0.22 10.25
N ILE A 29 -2.07 1.23 11.11
CA ILE A 29 -2.37 1.02 12.53
C ILE A 29 -3.71 0.31 12.71
N VAL A 30 -4.76 0.76 12.01
CA VAL A 30 -6.08 0.13 12.06
C VAL A 30 -6.00 -1.33 11.59
N SER A 31 -5.32 -1.60 10.48
CA SER A 31 -5.10 -2.98 10.01
C SER A 31 -4.40 -3.84 11.06
N ALA A 32 -3.35 -3.34 11.72
CA ALA A 32 -2.68 -4.07 12.78
C ALA A 32 -3.60 -4.36 13.98
N VAL A 33 -4.45 -3.39 14.37
CA VAL A 33 -5.44 -3.58 15.44
C VAL A 33 -6.47 -4.66 15.04
N LEU A 34 -6.93 -4.64 13.79
CA LEU A 34 -7.86 -5.66 13.27
C LEU A 34 -7.23 -7.06 13.17
N MET A 35 -5.90 -7.18 13.18
CA MET A 35 -5.22 -8.49 13.25
C MET A 35 -5.20 -9.08 14.66
N VAL A 36 -5.36 -8.27 15.72
CA VAL A 36 -5.26 -8.73 17.12
C VAL A 36 -6.26 -9.85 17.44
N PRO A 37 -7.55 -9.78 17.08
CA PRO A 37 -8.48 -10.87 17.32
C PRO A 37 -8.06 -12.19 16.67
N ASN A 38 -7.51 -12.15 15.45
CA ASN A 38 -7.03 -13.35 14.76
C ASN A 38 -5.83 -13.98 15.47
N VAL A 39 -4.89 -13.15 15.94
CA VAL A 39 -3.73 -13.60 16.71
C VAL A 39 -4.16 -14.21 18.05
N LEU A 40 -5.12 -13.59 18.74
CA LEU A 40 -5.66 -14.11 19.99
C LEU A 40 -6.46 -15.42 19.79
N ALA A 41 -7.23 -15.52 18.72
CA ALA A 41 -7.97 -16.74 18.37
C ALA A 41 -7.00 -17.90 18.11
N LEU A 42 -5.91 -17.66 17.38
CA LEU A 42 -4.85 -18.67 17.18
C LEU A 42 -4.26 -19.14 18.52
N ARG A 43 -4.00 -18.22 19.45
CA ARG A 43 -3.50 -18.58 20.79
C ARG A 43 -4.49 -19.45 21.58
N SER A 44 -5.79 -19.19 21.48
CA SER A 44 -6.79 -20.03 22.15
C SER A 44 -6.87 -21.45 21.55
N MET A 45 -6.59 -21.60 20.24
CA MET A 45 -6.58 -22.91 19.58
C MET A 45 -5.33 -23.73 19.92
N THR A 46 -4.20 -23.08 20.21
CA THR A 46 -2.93 -23.77 20.51
C THR A 46 -2.92 -24.52 21.85
N GLY A 47 -3.83 -24.23 22.78
CA GLY A 47 -3.76 -24.74 24.17
C GLY A 47 -4.36 -26.12 24.45
N GLU A 48 -5.28 -26.63 23.62
CA GLU A 48 -5.94 -27.93 23.90
C GLU A 48 -5.99 -28.88 22.69
N GLN A 49 -5.85 -28.36 21.46
CA GLN A 49 -6.14 -29.14 20.24
C GLN A 49 -4.90 -29.39 19.36
N TYR A 50 -3.76 -28.75 19.68
CA TYR A 50 -2.56 -28.73 18.84
C TYR A 50 -1.26 -29.15 19.57
N ASP A 51 -1.34 -29.74 20.77
CA ASP A 51 -0.20 -30.18 21.59
C ASP A 51 0.74 -31.20 20.91
N GLY A 52 0.40 -31.67 19.70
CA GLY A 52 1.23 -32.55 18.89
C GLY A 52 1.48 -32.07 17.45
N VAL A 53 1.04 -30.86 17.07
CA VAL A 53 1.22 -30.33 15.71
C VAL A 53 2.46 -29.44 15.68
N PRO A 54 3.60 -29.95 15.17
CA PRO A 54 4.80 -29.12 15.02
C PRO A 54 4.52 -27.92 14.12
N GLY A 55 4.72 -26.71 14.68
CA GLY A 55 4.63 -25.44 13.94
C GLY A 55 3.52 -24.48 14.39
N SER A 56 2.64 -24.89 15.30
CA SER A 56 1.56 -24.02 15.82
C SER A 56 2.10 -22.76 16.52
N GLU A 57 3.13 -22.90 17.35
CA GLU A 57 3.85 -21.77 17.96
C GLU A 57 4.50 -20.87 16.91
N THR A 58 5.11 -21.46 15.87
CA THR A 58 5.76 -20.70 14.80
C THR A 58 4.75 -19.84 14.04
N VAL A 59 3.55 -20.36 13.78
CA VAL A 59 2.46 -19.61 13.13
C VAL A 59 2.01 -18.45 14.01
N PHE A 60 1.78 -18.69 15.31
CA PHE A 60 1.41 -17.64 16.26
C PHE A 60 2.46 -16.55 16.33
N THR A 61 3.74 -16.90 16.52
CA THR A 61 4.84 -15.94 16.60
C THR A 61 4.98 -15.15 15.30
N THR A 62 4.83 -15.80 14.13
CA THR A 62 4.90 -15.12 12.84
C THR A 62 3.78 -14.11 12.66
N GLN A 63 2.54 -14.48 13.01
CA GLN A 63 1.39 -13.57 12.93
C GLN A 63 1.52 -12.40 13.89
N LEU A 64 1.98 -12.65 15.12
CA LEU A 64 2.24 -11.62 16.11
C LEU A 64 3.33 -10.64 15.63
N LEU A 65 4.46 -11.15 15.14
CA LEU A 65 5.54 -10.33 14.58
C LEU A 65 5.07 -9.52 13.37
N THR A 66 4.21 -10.10 12.54
CA THR A 66 3.61 -9.39 11.39
C THR A 66 2.73 -8.24 11.87
N ALA A 67 1.86 -8.46 12.86
CA ALA A 67 1.01 -7.41 13.43
C ALA A 67 1.85 -6.28 14.07
N VAL A 68 2.89 -6.63 14.82
CA VAL A 68 3.83 -5.67 15.43
C VAL A 68 4.58 -4.89 14.34
N PHE A 69 5.03 -5.56 13.28
CA PHE A 69 5.71 -4.92 12.15
C PHE A 69 4.78 -3.93 11.44
N VAL A 70 3.57 -4.34 11.08
CA VAL A 70 2.56 -3.49 10.42
C VAL A 70 2.24 -2.28 11.30
N PHE A 71 2.05 -2.49 12.61
CA PHE A 71 1.85 -1.40 13.56
C PHE A 71 3.05 -0.44 13.61
N GLY A 72 4.26 -0.98 13.70
CA GLY A 72 5.50 -0.21 13.74
C GLY A 72 5.70 0.63 12.47
N VAL A 73 5.41 0.07 11.29
CA VAL A 73 5.42 0.80 10.02
C VAL A 73 4.39 1.94 10.04
N GLY A 74 3.14 1.66 10.42
CA GLY A 74 2.09 2.68 10.52
C GLY A 74 2.45 3.82 11.48
N ALA A 75 2.93 3.48 12.69
CA ALA A 75 3.38 4.46 13.68
C ALA A 75 4.59 5.27 13.18
N SER A 76 5.56 4.61 12.55
CA SER A 76 6.73 5.29 11.99
C SER A 76 6.35 6.28 10.88
N LEU A 77 5.39 5.95 10.02
CA LEU A 77 4.87 6.85 8.99
C LEU A 77 4.23 8.10 9.62
N LEU A 78 3.44 7.95 10.69
CA LEU A 78 2.82 9.07 11.39
C LEU A 78 3.86 9.99 12.04
N LEU A 79 4.86 9.42 12.71
CA LEU A 79 5.89 10.17 13.42
C LEU A 79 6.90 10.82 12.44
N ALA A 80 7.27 10.10 11.39
CA ALA A 80 8.25 10.53 10.40
C ALA A 80 7.63 11.35 9.25
N THR A 81 6.32 11.63 9.26
CA THR A 81 5.64 12.35 8.17
C THR A 81 6.38 13.64 7.79
N ARG A 82 6.77 14.45 8.79
CA ARG A 82 7.49 15.72 8.54
C ARG A 82 8.86 15.49 7.91
N SER A 83 9.59 14.46 8.36
CA SER A 83 10.92 14.14 7.84
C SER A 83 10.84 13.58 6.41
N VAL A 84 9.86 12.72 6.12
CA VAL A 84 9.65 12.15 4.79
C VAL A 84 9.19 13.22 3.80
N VAL A 85 8.21 14.05 4.17
CA VAL A 85 7.79 15.19 3.34
C VAL A 85 8.96 16.13 3.13
N ARG A 86 9.72 16.47 4.18
CA ARG A 86 10.90 17.30 4.02
C ARG A 86 11.89 16.67 3.03
N ALA A 87 12.22 15.39 3.16
CA ALA A 87 13.16 14.70 2.27
C ALA A 87 12.67 14.63 0.81
N LEU A 88 11.37 14.42 0.58
CA LEU A 88 10.77 14.37 -0.76
C LEU A 88 10.73 15.74 -1.44
N PHE A 89 10.61 16.82 -0.66
CA PHE A 89 10.46 18.19 -1.17
C PHE A 89 11.64 19.11 -0.83
N SER A 90 12.76 18.59 -0.30
CA SER A 90 13.94 19.38 0.10
C SER A 90 14.83 19.86 -1.06
N GLY A 91 14.30 19.90 -2.28
CA GLY A 91 14.96 20.59 -3.39
C GLY A 91 15.10 22.10 -3.14
N PRO A 92 15.97 22.81 -3.88
CA PRO A 92 16.03 24.26 -3.84
C PRO A 92 14.60 24.80 -3.93
N ARG A 93 14.23 25.70 -3.01
CA ARG A 93 12.92 26.37 -2.95
C ARG A 93 12.77 27.29 -4.16
N GLU A 94 12.78 26.74 -5.35
CA GLU A 94 12.14 27.40 -6.46
C GLU A 94 10.66 27.50 -6.10
N PRO A 95 10.01 28.66 -6.36
CA PRO A 95 8.58 28.80 -6.15
C PRO A 95 7.91 27.63 -6.86
N ALA A 96 7.28 26.75 -6.06
CA ALA A 96 6.69 25.53 -6.59
C ALA A 96 5.73 25.96 -7.70
N PRO A 97 5.93 25.49 -8.95
CA PRO A 97 5.02 25.84 -10.02
C PRO A 97 3.61 25.45 -9.58
N PRO A 98 2.59 26.27 -9.89
CA PRO A 98 1.21 25.96 -9.54
C PRO A 98 0.92 24.53 -9.97
N ILE A 99 0.33 23.75 -9.04
CA ILE A 99 0.10 22.32 -9.26
C ILE A 99 -0.86 22.20 -10.43
N GLY A 100 -0.32 21.94 -11.62
CA GLY A 100 -1.13 21.64 -12.79
C GLY A 100 -1.97 20.39 -12.53
N SER A 101 -3.13 20.32 -13.17
CA SER A 101 -4.02 19.14 -13.14
C SER A 101 -3.27 17.83 -13.38
N SER A 102 -2.26 17.84 -14.26
CA SER A 102 -1.39 16.69 -14.54
C SER A 102 -0.58 16.24 -13.32
N SER A 103 0.03 17.17 -12.58
CA SER A 103 0.79 16.85 -11.36
C SER A 103 -0.10 16.23 -10.29
N LEU A 104 -1.32 16.75 -10.12
CA LEU A 104 -2.30 16.20 -9.18
C LEU A 104 -2.72 14.78 -9.55
N GLN A 105 -2.97 14.51 -10.83
CA GLN A 105 -3.31 13.16 -11.32
C GLN A 105 -2.16 12.17 -11.13
N ALA A 106 -0.91 12.57 -11.40
CA ALA A 106 0.25 11.71 -11.19
C ALA A 106 0.39 11.34 -9.70
N VAL A 107 0.16 12.29 -8.80
CA VAL A 107 0.11 12.01 -7.36
C VAL A 107 -1.04 11.03 -7.04
N GLY A 108 -2.22 11.24 -7.62
CA GLY A 108 -3.37 10.33 -7.48
C GLY A 108 -3.08 8.89 -7.89
N PHE A 109 -2.50 8.67 -9.08
CA PHE A 109 -2.12 7.34 -9.54
C PHE A 109 -1.06 6.70 -8.65
N SER A 110 -0.07 7.48 -8.21
CA SER A 110 0.97 7.00 -7.30
C SER A 110 0.36 6.52 -5.98
N LEU A 111 -0.65 7.22 -5.46
CA LEU A 111 -1.33 6.86 -4.22
C LEU A 111 -2.12 5.57 -4.34
N ILE A 112 -2.88 5.41 -5.43
CA ILE A 112 -3.59 4.16 -5.71
C ILE A 112 -2.56 3.03 -5.82
N GLY A 113 -1.39 3.29 -6.43
CA GLY A 113 -0.29 2.34 -6.51
C GLY A 113 0.24 1.91 -5.14
N VAL A 114 0.55 2.87 -4.26
CA VAL A 114 0.98 2.61 -2.88
C VAL A 114 -0.07 1.85 -2.09
N TRP A 115 -1.35 2.22 -2.25
CA TRP A 115 -2.46 1.57 -1.55
C TRP A 115 -2.61 0.10 -1.96
N LEU A 116 -2.58 -0.20 -3.26
CA LEU A 116 -2.60 -1.57 -3.76
C LEU A 116 -1.40 -2.39 -3.26
N LEU A 117 -0.19 -1.81 -3.27
CA LEU A 117 1.00 -2.47 -2.73
C LEU A 117 0.87 -2.75 -1.23
N ALA A 118 0.36 -1.80 -0.47
CA ALA A 118 0.15 -1.95 0.97
C ALA A 118 -0.85 -3.06 1.29
N TYR A 119 -1.87 -3.25 0.43
CA TYR A 119 -2.85 -4.31 0.57
C TYR A 119 -2.29 -5.69 0.16
N ALA A 120 -1.53 -5.74 -0.93
CA ALA A 120 -0.96 -6.98 -1.46
C ALA A 120 0.20 -7.54 -0.61
N LEU A 121 1.03 -6.67 -0.03
CA LEU A 121 2.27 -7.05 0.66
C LEU A 121 2.07 -8.04 1.82
N PRO A 122 1.14 -7.81 2.78
CA PRO A 122 0.91 -8.76 3.88
C PRO A 122 0.47 -10.13 3.38
N THR A 123 -0.40 -10.16 2.37
CA THR A 123 -0.91 -11.40 1.77
C THR A 123 0.20 -12.16 1.04
N LEU A 124 1.04 -11.48 0.27
CA LEU A 124 2.20 -12.08 -0.39
C LEU A 124 3.22 -12.59 0.63
N ALA A 125 3.48 -11.84 1.70
CA ALA A 125 4.42 -12.24 2.76
C ALA A 125 3.92 -13.51 3.49
N SER A 126 2.66 -13.54 3.89
CA SER A 126 2.04 -14.70 4.55
C SER A 126 2.13 -15.96 3.68
N ASN A 127 1.72 -15.86 2.42
CA ASN A 127 1.80 -16.97 1.47
C ASN A 127 3.24 -17.39 1.18
N GLY A 128 4.16 -16.43 1.08
CA GLY A 128 5.58 -16.68 0.88
C GLY A 128 6.20 -17.47 2.03
N VAL A 129 5.83 -17.15 3.28
CA VAL A 129 6.29 -17.91 4.46
C VAL A 129 5.79 -19.34 4.43
N VAL A 130 4.51 -19.56 4.09
CA VAL A 130 3.95 -20.93 3.98
C VAL A 130 4.67 -21.72 2.89
N LEU A 131 4.90 -21.13 1.71
CA LEU A 131 5.63 -21.78 0.62
C LEU A 131 7.08 -22.09 1.01
N LEU A 132 7.75 -21.19 1.72
CA LEU A 132 9.10 -21.41 2.23
C LEU A 132 9.13 -22.54 3.27
N ALA A 133 8.16 -22.61 4.18
CA ALA A 133 8.05 -23.69 5.16
C ALA A 133 7.86 -25.05 4.49
N LEU A 134 6.96 -25.13 3.50
CA LEU A 134 6.73 -26.35 2.72
C LEU A 134 7.98 -26.78 1.93
N SER A 135 8.73 -25.83 1.37
CA SER A 135 9.96 -26.13 0.62
C SER A 135 11.07 -26.73 1.49
N LYS A 136 11.16 -26.33 2.77
CA LYS A 136 12.17 -26.86 3.70
C LYS A 136 11.81 -28.21 4.31
N GLY A 137 10.52 -28.56 4.33
CA GLY A 137 10.03 -29.81 4.93
C GLY A 137 10.22 -31.06 4.09
N GLY A 138 10.70 -30.96 2.83
CA GLY A 138 10.82 -32.12 1.92
C GLY A 138 9.47 -32.72 1.48
N ARG A 139 8.36 -32.00 1.68
CA ARG A 139 6.99 -32.45 1.43
C ARG A 139 6.49 -31.96 0.07
N GLU A 140 7.17 -32.39 -0.99
CA GLU A 140 6.86 -32.02 -2.39
C GLU A 140 5.38 -32.27 -2.75
N LEU A 141 4.82 -33.40 -2.30
CA LEU A 141 3.42 -33.77 -2.56
C LEU A 141 2.41 -32.80 -1.88
N GLU A 142 2.69 -32.41 -0.64
CA GLU A 142 1.85 -31.46 0.10
C GLU A 142 1.97 -30.04 -0.47
N ARG A 143 3.14 -29.67 -0.97
CA ARG A 143 3.36 -28.39 -1.65
C ARG A 143 2.53 -28.29 -2.93
N ALA A 144 2.51 -29.35 -3.74
CA ALA A 144 1.70 -29.39 -4.96
C ALA A 144 0.21 -29.27 -4.64
N GLY A 145 -0.29 -30.05 -3.66
CA GLY A 145 -1.68 -29.97 -3.23
C GLY A 145 -2.06 -28.60 -2.63
N TYR A 146 -1.17 -27.99 -1.84
CA TYR A 146 -1.39 -26.64 -1.31
C TYR A 146 -1.45 -25.60 -2.42
N LEU A 147 -0.52 -25.64 -3.38
CA LEU A 147 -0.51 -24.72 -4.51
C LEU A 147 -1.76 -24.88 -5.37
N GLU A 148 -2.17 -26.10 -5.68
CA GLU A 148 -3.38 -26.36 -6.47
C GLU A 148 -4.64 -25.85 -5.76
N ALA A 149 -4.75 -26.06 -4.45
CA ALA A 149 -5.89 -25.60 -3.65
C ALA A 149 -5.93 -24.07 -3.45
N ASN A 150 -4.77 -23.41 -3.43
CA ASN A 150 -4.66 -21.98 -3.10
C ASN A 150 -4.28 -21.08 -4.28
N TRP A 151 -4.07 -21.63 -5.48
CA TRP A 151 -3.61 -20.87 -6.65
C TRP A 151 -4.51 -19.67 -6.96
N THR A 152 -5.83 -19.87 -6.88
CA THR A 152 -6.83 -18.82 -7.09
C THR A 152 -6.75 -17.69 -6.06
N SER A 153 -6.33 -18.00 -4.83
CA SER A 153 -6.13 -17.02 -3.75
C SER A 153 -4.80 -16.28 -3.85
N LEU A 154 -3.81 -16.83 -4.57
CA LEU A 154 -2.50 -16.22 -4.78
C LEU A 154 -2.48 -15.20 -5.92
N LEU A 155 -3.36 -15.37 -6.92
CA LEU A 155 -3.39 -14.49 -8.08
C LEU A 155 -3.79 -13.04 -7.74
N PRO A 156 -4.88 -12.75 -6.99
CA PRO A 156 -5.29 -11.38 -6.68
C PRO A 156 -4.17 -10.52 -6.07
N PRO A 157 -3.49 -10.92 -4.98
CA PRO A 157 -2.44 -10.09 -4.39
C PRO A 157 -1.24 -9.93 -5.32
N PHE A 158 -0.96 -10.90 -6.20
CA PHE A 158 0.10 -10.76 -7.20
C PHE A 158 -0.25 -9.70 -8.25
N PHE A 159 -1.47 -9.70 -8.78
CA PHE A 159 -1.94 -8.69 -9.71
C PHE A 159 -2.07 -7.31 -9.06
N GLU A 160 -2.57 -7.24 -7.83
CA GLU A 160 -2.64 -6.00 -7.05
C GLU A 160 -1.24 -5.40 -6.84
N ALA A 161 -0.24 -6.22 -6.50
CA ALA A 161 1.14 -5.76 -6.39
C ALA A 161 1.71 -5.30 -7.73
N ALA A 162 1.46 -6.04 -8.82
CA ALA A 162 1.94 -5.70 -10.15
C ALA A 162 1.32 -4.40 -10.67
N ILE A 163 0.00 -4.24 -10.54
CA ILE A 163 -0.73 -3.02 -10.89
C ILE A 163 -0.29 -1.87 -10.00
N GLY A 164 -0.14 -2.13 -8.69
CA GLY A 164 0.31 -1.14 -7.72
C GLY A 164 1.69 -0.58 -8.06
N LEU A 165 2.63 -1.46 -8.37
CA LEU A 165 3.98 -1.10 -8.81
C LEU A 165 3.96 -0.38 -10.17
N TRP A 166 3.14 -0.84 -11.12
CA TRP A 166 3.00 -0.21 -12.42
C TRP A 166 2.44 1.21 -12.32
N LEU A 167 1.43 1.44 -11.47
CA LEU A 167 0.89 2.77 -11.20
C LEU A 167 1.91 3.67 -10.51
N LEU A 168 2.64 3.14 -9.52
CA LEU A 168 3.67 3.87 -8.78
C LEU A 168 4.78 4.38 -9.71
N LEU A 169 5.29 3.52 -10.60
CA LEU A 169 6.37 3.85 -11.53
C LEU A 169 5.88 4.58 -12.79
N GLY A 170 4.64 4.30 -13.20
CA GLY A 170 4.02 4.78 -14.43
C GLY A 170 3.20 6.06 -14.29
N ALA A 171 2.98 6.57 -13.07
CA ALA A 171 2.09 7.68 -12.78
C ALA A 171 2.30 8.92 -13.68
N ARG A 172 3.55 9.30 -13.94
CA ARG A 172 3.89 10.43 -14.82
C ARG A 172 3.48 10.19 -16.27
N ARG A 173 3.74 8.97 -16.77
CA ARG A 173 3.42 8.57 -18.16
C ARG A 173 1.90 8.46 -18.35
N LEU A 174 1.20 7.94 -17.34
CA LEU A 174 -0.25 7.83 -17.33
C LEU A 174 -0.92 9.20 -17.35
N SER A 175 -0.44 10.13 -16.53
CA SER A 175 -0.98 11.49 -16.53
C SER A 175 -0.75 12.20 -17.89
N ALA A 176 0.43 12.03 -18.49
CA ALA A 176 0.72 12.58 -19.81
C ALA A 176 -0.16 11.97 -20.92
N ALA A 177 -0.34 10.64 -20.91
CA ALA A 177 -1.20 9.93 -21.86
C ALA A 177 -2.67 10.35 -21.75
N TRP A 178 -3.14 10.67 -20.55
CA TRP A 178 -4.50 11.15 -20.32
C TRP A 178 -4.74 12.52 -20.97
N HIS A 179 -3.79 13.45 -20.82
CA HIS A 179 -3.91 14.78 -21.42
C HIS A 179 -3.77 14.75 -22.94
N GLY A 180 -2.97 13.82 -23.49
CA GLY A 180 -2.81 13.66 -24.94
C GLY A 180 -4.06 13.19 -25.69
N ARG A 181 -5.05 12.59 -25.01
CA ARG A 181 -6.33 12.20 -25.63
C ARG A 181 -7.36 13.32 -25.74
N GLY A 182 -7.31 14.32 -24.86
CA GLY A 182 -8.31 15.40 -24.83
C GLY A 182 -8.10 16.48 -25.89
N SER A 183 -6.91 16.58 -26.48
CA SER A 183 -6.56 17.64 -27.43
C SER A 183 -6.82 17.30 -28.90
N GLY A 184 -7.28 16.08 -29.21
CA GLY A 184 -7.41 15.59 -30.59
C GLY A 184 -8.81 15.71 -31.20
N GLU A 185 -9.83 16.09 -30.44
CA GLU A 185 -11.24 15.91 -30.84
C GLU A 185 -11.98 17.24 -31.15
N GLY A 186 -11.24 18.34 -31.32
CA GLY A 186 -11.81 19.69 -31.51
C GLY A 186 -11.59 20.36 -32.87
N ASP A 187 -10.67 19.87 -33.71
CA ASP A 187 -10.27 20.60 -34.93
C ASP A 187 -11.03 20.20 -36.22
N ASP A 188 -11.84 19.14 -36.20
CA ASP A 188 -12.51 18.64 -37.42
C ASP A 188 -13.95 19.17 -37.63
N ALA A 189 -14.43 20.10 -36.81
CA ALA A 189 -15.83 20.58 -36.89
C ALA A 189 -16.04 21.84 -37.74
N THR A 190 -15.04 22.33 -38.46
CA THR A 190 -15.16 23.53 -39.32
C THR A 190 -14.48 23.33 -40.67
N SER A 191 -15.00 22.42 -41.48
CA SER A 191 -14.69 22.30 -42.92
C SER A 191 -15.96 22.10 -43.71
#